data_AF-A0A392RRV5-F1
#
_entry.id   AF-A0A392RRV5-F1
#
_cell.length_a   1.000
_cell.length_b   1.000
_cell.length_c   1.000
_cell.angle_alpha   90.00
_cell.angle_beta   90.00
_cell.angle_gamma   90.00
#
_symmetry.space_group_name_H-M   'P 1'
#
loop_
_entity.id
_entity.type
_entity.pdbx_description
1 polymer ?
#
loop_
_entity_poly.entity_id
_entity_poly.type
_entity_poly.pdbx_seq_one_letter_code
_entity_poly.pdbx_strand_id
1 'polypeptide(L)' 'MGTVFVYWFVKARKHWARRDRKFSFRLSFPDSDQQEFDSTNNSNLPFFDLSIVAAATNNFSIANKLGEGGFGSVYK' A
#
# COMPACT_ATOMS: atom_id res chain seq x y z
N MET A 1 -45.33 4.56 15.25
CA MET A 1 -44.00 4.12 15.73
C MET A 1 -43.40 2.95 14.95
N GLY A 2 -44.19 1.99 14.44
CA GLY A 2 -43.63 0.77 13.79
C GLY A 2 -43.07 0.91 12.37
N THR A 3 -43.50 1.90 11.58
CA THR A 3 -43.08 2.04 10.16
C THR A 3 -41.63 2.49 10.00
N VAL A 4 -41.13 3.27 10.95
CA VAL A 4 -39.74 3.75 10.97
C VAL A 4 -38.78 2.59 11.26
N PHE A 5 -39.19 1.64 12.10
CA PHE A 5 -38.39 0.45 12.44
C PHE A 5 -38.27 -0.50 11.24
N VAL A 6 -39.37 -0.73 10.51
CA VAL A 6 -39.37 -1.50 9.27
C VAL A 6 -38.52 -0.82 8.19
N TYR A 7 -38.64 0.50 8.04
CA TYR A 7 -37.81 1.27 7.12
C TYR A 7 -36.31 1.18 7.47
N TRP A 8 -35.96 1.30 8.75
CA TRP A 8 -34.57 1.19 9.22
C TRP A 8 -34.01 -0.22 9.02
N PHE A 9 -34.83 -1.25 9.26
CA PHE A 9 -34.46 -2.65 9.05
C PHE A 9 -34.22 -3.00 7.57
N VAL A 10 -35.09 -2.52 6.67
CA VAL A 10 -34.91 -2.66 5.22
C VAL A 10 -33.68 -1.88 4.73
N LYS A 11 -33.44 -0.68 5.28
CA LYS A 11 -32.25 0.14 4.96
C LYS A 11 -30.95 -0.50 5.46
N ALA A 12 -30.94 -1.08 6.66
CA ALA A 12 -29.78 -1.76 7.25
C ALA A 12 -29.37 -3.00 6.44
N ARG A 13 -30.35 -3.80 5.98
CA ARG A 13 -30.09 -4.98 5.14
C ARG A 13 -29.54 -4.63 3.76
N LYS A 14 -29.92 -3.49 3.18
CA LYS A 14 -29.42 -3.04 1.87
C LYS A 14 -28.00 -2.46 1.93
N HIS A 15 -27.59 -1.89 3.07
CA HIS A 15 -26.27 -1.28 3.21
C HIS A 15 -25.15 -2.27 3.57
N TRP A 16 -25.51 -3.47 4.06
CA TRP A 16 -24.54 -4.50 4.45
C TRP A 16 -24.32 -5.60 3.38
N ALA A 17 -25.05 -5.55 2.26
CA ALA A 17 -24.91 -6.49 1.15
C ALA A 17 -24.06 -5.93 -0.03
N ARG A 18 -23.29 -4.86 0.21
CA ARG A 18 -22.21 -4.42 -0.70
C ARG A 18 -20.91 -5.08 -0.26
N ARG A 19 -20.87 -6.39 -0.51
CA ARG A 19 -19.70 -7.22 -0.88
C ARG A 19 -18.34 -6.60 -0.58
N ASP A 20 -17.72 -7.20 0.42
CA ASP A 20 -16.34 -7.64 0.41
C ASP A 20 -15.79 -7.95 -1.03
N ARG A 21 -14.50 -7.69 -1.22
CA ARG A 21 -13.72 -7.53 -2.49
C ARG A 21 -13.52 -6.09 -2.99
N LYS A 22 -12.75 -5.32 -2.23
CA LYS A 22 -11.68 -4.49 -2.82
C LYS A 22 -10.34 -4.73 -2.11
N PHE A 23 -9.98 -6.01 -1.99
CA PHE A 23 -8.65 -6.47 -2.41
C PHE A 23 -8.54 -6.29 -3.94
N SER A 24 -8.76 -5.05 -4.40
CA SER A 24 -8.46 -4.61 -5.76
C SER A 24 -7.10 -3.94 -5.74
N PHE A 25 -6.17 -4.49 -4.96
CA PHE A 25 -4.77 -4.48 -5.33
C PHE A 25 -4.62 -5.55 -6.43
N ARG A 26 -5.27 -5.31 -7.58
CA ARG A 26 -4.71 -5.79 -8.84
C ARG A 26 -3.41 -5.00 -8.98
N LEU A 27 -2.37 -5.50 -8.33
CA LEU A 27 -1.00 -5.33 -8.77
C LEU A 27 -0.87 -6.07 -10.09
N SER A 28 -1.45 -5.49 -11.13
CA SER A 28 -0.80 -5.59 -12.42
C SER A 28 0.29 -4.53 -12.34
N PHE A 29 1.42 -4.88 -11.71
CA PHE A 29 2.65 -4.16 -11.96
C PHE A 29 2.85 -4.26 -13.47
N PRO A 30 2.83 -3.14 -14.22
CA PRO A 30 3.28 -3.16 -15.60
C PRO A 30 4.69 -3.73 -15.57
N ASP A 31 4.91 -4.76 -16.37
CA ASP A 31 6.23 -5.32 -16.58
C ASP A 31 7.11 -4.17 -17.11
N SER A 32 8.11 -3.83 -16.30
CA SER A 32 9.38 -3.22 -16.68
C SER A 32 9.34 -2.20 -17.83
N ASP A 33 9.25 -0.92 -17.48
CA ASP A 33 10.04 0.09 -18.18
C ASP A 33 11.00 0.67 -17.15
N GLN A 34 12.30 0.36 -17.30
CA GLN A 34 13.37 1.07 -16.60
C GLN A 34 13.18 2.54 -16.94
N GLN A 35 12.69 3.32 -15.96
CA GLN A 35 12.60 4.75 -16.10
C GLN A 35 14.03 5.25 -16.30
N GLU A 36 14.33 5.68 -17.52
CA GLU A 36 15.45 6.57 -17.81
C GLU A 36 15.18 7.87 -17.04
N PHE A 37 15.56 7.86 -15.76
CA PHE A 37 15.45 9.00 -14.87
C PHE A 37 16.58 9.94 -15.26
N ASP A 38 16.20 10.94 -16.04
CA ASP A 38 17.05 12.00 -16.53
C ASP A 38 17.89 12.55 -15.34
N SER A 39 19.17 12.15 -15.32
CA SER A 39 20.14 12.40 -14.25
C SER A 39 20.59 13.86 -14.20
N THR A 40 19.86 14.74 -14.87
CA THR A 40 20.19 16.14 -15.03
C THR A 40 19.74 16.87 -13.76
N ASN A 41 20.71 17.11 -12.86
CA ASN A 41 20.74 18.11 -11.78
C ASN A 41 20.76 17.63 -10.31
N ASN A 42 21.36 16.47 -9.99
CA ASN A 42 21.86 16.22 -8.62
C ASN A 42 23.00 15.18 -8.62
N SER A 43 24.14 15.55 -9.20
CA SER A 43 25.32 14.69 -9.41
C SER A 43 26.07 14.23 -8.15
N ASN A 44 25.50 14.40 -6.95
CA ASN A 44 26.17 14.07 -5.69
C ASN A 44 25.37 13.18 -4.73
N LEU A 45 24.22 12.64 -5.17
CA LEU A 45 23.50 11.65 -4.35
C LEU A 45 23.76 10.24 -4.90
N PRO A 46 24.12 9.27 -4.03
CA PRO A 46 24.23 7.88 -4.45
C PRO A 46 22.85 7.33 -4.77
N PHE A 47 22.71 6.80 -5.98
CA PHE A 47 21.52 6.08 -6.41
C PHE A 47 21.68 4.60 -6.08
N PHE A 48 20.64 3.99 -5.52
CA PHE A 48 20.60 2.57 -5.22
C PHE A 48 19.43 1.93 -5.96
N ASP A 49 19.69 0.77 -6.57
CA ASP A 49 18.62 -0.06 -7.11
C ASP A 49 17.77 -0.64 -5.96
N LEU A 50 16.48 -0.84 -6.24
CA LEU A 50 15.55 -1.45 -5.29
C LEU A 50 15.99 -2.85 -4.88
N SER A 51 16.67 -3.59 -5.77
CA SER A 51 17.25 -4.89 -5.44
C SER A 51 18.28 -4.81 -4.30
N ILE A 52 19.09 -3.76 -4.27
CA ILE A 52 20.11 -3.51 -3.24
C ILE A 52 19.42 -3.18 -1.90
N VAL A 53 18.40 -2.32 -1.93
CA VAL A 53 17.63 -1.95 -0.74
C VAL A 53 16.88 -3.17 -0.16
N ALA A 54 16.29 -3.99 -1.03
CA ALA A 54 15.64 -5.23 -0.63
C ALA A 54 16.65 -6.20 -0.02
N ALA A 55 17.83 -6.39 -0.63
CA ALA A 55 18.86 -7.27 -0.07
C ALA A 55 19.36 -6.77 1.31
N ALA A 56 19.60 -5.47 1.47
CA ALA A 56 20.06 -4.88 2.72
C ALA A 56 19.05 -5.08 3.86
N THR A 57 17.76 -4.90 3.58
CA THR A 57 16.69 -5.05 4.57
C THR A 57 16.22 -6.50 4.77
N ASN A 58 16.85 -7.48 4.11
CA ASN A 58 16.38 -8.87 4.01
C ASN A 58 14.91 -8.94 3.56
N ASN A 59 14.64 -8.31 2.41
CA ASN A 59 13.34 -8.15 1.80
C ASN A 59 12.29 -7.55 2.74
N PHE A 60 12.67 -6.45 3.43
CA PHE A 60 11.82 -5.77 4.41
C PHE A 60 11.29 -6.70 5.51
N SER A 61 12.13 -7.63 5.96
CA SER A 61 11.78 -8.57 7.03
C SER A 61 11.41 -7.83 8.31
N ILE A 62 10.35 -8.30 8.97
CA ILE A 62 9.88 -7.75 10.25
C ILE A 62 10.99 -7.82 11.33
N ALA A 63 11.88 -8.81 11.24
CA ALA A 63 13.02 -8.93 12.15
C ALA A 63 14.02 -7.76 12.03
N ASN A 64 14.02 -7.06 10.89
CA ASN A 64 14.84 -5.87 10.64
C ASN A 64 14.06 -4.56 10.83
N LYS A 65 12.77 -4.62 11.18
CA LYS A 65 11.98 -3.42 11.46
C LYS A 65 12.42 -2.80 12.79
N LEU A 66 12.83 -1.55 12.72
CA LEU A 66 13.21 -0.74 13.88
C LEU A 66 11.99 -0.06 14.53
N GLY A 67 10.97 0.26 13.73
CA GLY A 67 9.74 0.87 14.24
C GLY A 67 8.79 1.33 13.13
N GLU A 68 7.65 1.89 13.56
CA GLU A 68 6.66 2.53 12.69
C GLU A 68 6.06 3.75 13.39
N GLY A 69 5.84 4.82 12.64
CA GLY A 69 5.25 6.06 13.15
C GLY A 69 4.95 7.04 12.02
N GLY A 70 5.00 8.35 12.29
CA GLY A 70 4.71 9.39 11.30
C GLY A 70 5.63 9.40 10.07
N PHE A 71 6.78 8.71 10.14
CA PHE A 71 7.73 8.54 9.04
C PHE A 71 7.51 7.24 8.24
N GLY A 72 6.52 6.42 8.61
CA GLY A 72 6.33 5.07 8.06
C GLY A 72 7.18 4.01 8.78
N SER A 73 7.36 2.86 8.13
CA SER A 73 8.17 1.75 8.66
C SER A 73 9.66 1.99 8.42
N VAL A 74 10.47 1.84 9.46
CA VAL A 74 11.93 1.99 9.40
C VAL A 74 12.59 0.63 9.54
N TYR A 75 13.56 0.31 8.69
CA TYR A 75 14.31 -0.94 8.70
C TYR A 75 15.80 -0.68 8.86
N LYS A 76 16.52 -1.62 9.47
CA LYS A 76 17.99 -1.64 9.52
C LYS A 76 18.59 -2.42 8.36
#